data_AF-R6XL51-F1
#
_entry.id   AF-R6XL51-F1
#
_cell.length_a   1.000
_cell.length_b   1.000
_cell.length_c   1.000
_cell.angle_alpha   90.00
_cell.angle_beta   90.00
_cell.angle_gamma   90.00
#
_symmetry.space_group_name_H-M   'P 1'
#
loop_
_entity.id
_entity.type
_entity.pdbx_description
1 polymer ?
#
loop_
_entity_poly.entity_id
_entity_poly.type
_entity_poly.pdbx_seq_one_letter_code
_entity_poly.pdbx_strand_id
1 'polypeptide(L)'
;MLLLLKNKPLLSIQDNGECKILDFDRLPFALRKKEVTFVAFMEWASNRTLSIGRSYAKEILNAMRLSQNNRYAVCKACRGLSLEDSYWIRQDGDDKTWEEVNLFQNPLSLFITEISLSGRAIWHQEEIKEQKNIHTPELTTFGASAKGWIRQGEDLFLHKVGKYEIPADEILTALHINHIHYEVSEENEIASYLSEERRGWIEGVGERIVKSKLFTSEDVAMVTFEEFKIFCESYGVNAYKEAEKLDRKAYLEMQVADYILNNNDRHEQNWGFLMENTSGKLVGYCPLFDHDHTFGDDRNVMSQTTDEIVSLYDSAVLAQKELRIDFSGLEGMQKPELLSEKQWEGVLERAEELRRL
;
A
#
# COMPACT_ATOMS: atom_id res chain seq x y z
N MET A 1 21.06 -10.47 -15.84
CA MET A 1 20.30 -9.70 -14.83
C MET A 1 20.01 -10.52 -13.57
N LEU A 2 19.89 -9.88 -12.41
CA LEU A 2 19.58 -10.53 -11.12
C LEU A 2 18.38 -9.86 -10.42
N LEU A 3 17.52 -10.66 -9.80
CA LEU A 3 16.62 -10.21 -8.73
C LEU A 3 17.31 -10.45 -7.39
N LEU A 4 17.38 -9.43 -6.55
CA LEU A 4 18.01 -9.50 -5.23
C LEU A 4 17.02 -9.11 -4.14
N LEU A 5 17.25 -9.64 -2.94
CA LEU A 5 16.74 -9.12 -1.68
C LEU A 5 17.93 -8.55 -0.92
N LYS A 6 17.94 -7.22 -0.73
CA LYS A 6 19.15 -6.49 -0.36
C LYS A 6 20.32 -6.90 -1.28
N ASN A 7 21.46 -7.33 -0.72
CA ASN A 7 22.61 -7.78 -1.49
C ASN A 7 22.57 -9.26 -1.89
N LYS A 8 21.52 -10.02 -1.50
CA LYS A 8 21.44 -11.45 -1.74
C LYS A 8 20.72 -11.77 -3.06
N PRO A 9 21.37 -12.42 -4.03
CA PRO A 9 20.71 -12.84 -5.27
C PRO A 9 19.69 -13.96 -5.00
N LEU A 10 18.49 -13.84 -5.57
CA LEU A 10 17.39 -14.79 -5.39
C LEU A 10 16.98 -15.47 -6.70
N LEU A 11 17.02 -14.73 -7.81
CA LEU A 11 16.73 -15.22 -9.16
C LEU A 11 17.79 -14.69 -10.11
N SER A 12 18.35 -15.56 -10.95
CA SER A 12 19.19 -15.17 -12.08
C SER A 12 18.39 -15.29 -13.37
N ILE A 13 18.49 -14.26 -14.21
CA ILE A 13 17.83 -14.21 -15.52
C ILE A 13 18.93 -14.03 -16.56
N GLN A 14 19.09 -15.05 -17.41
CA GLN A 14 20.08 -15.09 -18.49
C GLN A 14 19.56 -14.36 -19.74
N ASP A 15 20.46 -14.02 -20.66
CA ASP A 15 20.14 -13.29 -21.91
C ASP A 15 19.15 -14.04 -22.82
N ASN A 16 19.12 -15.37 -22.74
CA ASN A 16 18.17 -16.22 -23.45
C ASN A 16 16.77 -16.27 -22.77
N GLY A 17 16.58 -15.55 -21.66
CA GLY A 17 15.35 -15.55 -20.86
C GLY A 17 15.24 -16.69 -19.84
N GLU A 18 16.24 -17.57 -19.74
CA GLU A 18 16.23 -18.64 -18.75
C GLU A 18 16.33 -18.06 -17.34
N CYS A 19 15.39 -18.47 -16.49
CA CYS A 19 15.31 -18.04 -15.10
C CYS A 19 15.76 -19.17 -14.18
N LYS A 20 16.77 -18.92 -13.36
CA LYS A 20 17.30 -19.87 -12.37
C LYS A 20 17.04 -19.36 -10.96
N ILE A 21 16.23 -20.10 -10.20
CA ILE A 21 16.00 -19.83 -8.77
C ILE A 21 17.28 -20.14 -8.00
N LEU A 22 17.73 -19.17 -7.21
CA LEU A 22 18.92 -19.27 -6.35
C LEU A 22 18.54 -19.43 -4.88
N ASP A 23 17.44 -18.82 -4.46
CA ASP A 23 16.89 -18.95 -3.10
C ASP A 23 15.37 -18.85 -3.15
N PHE A 24 14.70 -19.99 -3.10
CA PHE A 24 13.25 -20.10 -3.23
C PHE A 24 12.51 -19.44 -2.07
N ASP A 25 12.94 -19.69 -0.83
CA ASP A 25 12.21 -19.29 0.39
C ASP A 25 12.13 -17.77 0.55
N ARG A 26 13.00 -17.02 -0.13
CA ARG A 26 13.05 -15.55 -0.08
C ARG A 26 12.62 -14.88 -1.37
N LEU A 27 12.13 -15.61 -2.38
CA LEU A 27 11.54 -14.96 -3.55
C LEU A 27 10.30 -14.13 -3.15
N PRO A 28 9.91 -13.12 -3.95
CA PRO A 28 8.57 -12.54 -3.87
C PRO A 28 7.50 -13.65 -3.96
N PHE A 29 6.42 -13.55 -3.19
CA PHE A 29 5.42 -14.63 -3.10
C PHE A 29 4.85 -15.02 -4.46
N ALA A 30 4.54 -14.04 -5.33
CA ALA A 30 4.06 -14.30 -6.69
C ALA A 30 5.05 -15.08 -7.58
N LEU A 31 6.33 -15.15 -7.21
CA LEU A 31 7.38 -15.90 -7.89
C LEU A 31 7.80 -17.19 -7.17
N ARG A 32 7.28 -17.48 -5.99
CA ARG A 32 7.57 -18.73 -5.25
C ARG A 32 6.84 -19.91 -5.85
N LYS A 33 7.29 -20.37 -7.01
CA LYS A 33 6.79 -21.56 -7.71
C LYS A 33 7.94 -22.46 -8.15
N LYS A 34 7.62 -23.71 -8.48
CA LYS A 34 8.61 -24.73 -8.87
C LYS A 34 9.53 -24.25 -10.00
N GLU A 35 8.97 -23.56 -10.99
CA GLU A 35 9.69 -22.97 -12.11
C GLU A 35 9.20 -21.55 -12.32
N VAL A 36 10.12 -20.59 -12.39
CA VAL A 36 9.83 -19.20 -12.75
C VAL A 36 10.14 -19.03 -14.22
N THR A 37 9.19 -18.53 -15.01
CA THR A 37 9.43 -18.16 -16.40
C THR A 37 9.77 -16.67 -16.49
N PHE A 38 10.43 -16.26 -17.57
CA PHE A 38 10.68 -14.84 -17.82
C PHE A 38 9.38 -14.02 -17.93
N VAL A 39 8.31 -14.62 -18.48
CA VAL A 39 6.98 -13.99 -18.54
C VAL A 39 6.45 -13.71 -17.14
N ALA A 40 6.48 -14.70 -16.24
CA ALA A 40 6.04 -14.52 -14.86
C ALA A 40 6.86 -13.44 -14.12
N PHE A 41 8.18 -13.41 -14.34
CA PHE A 41 9.03 -12.36 -13.79
C PHE A 41 8.66 -10.97 -14.33
N MET A 42 8.42 -10.84 -15.64
CA MET A 42 8.01 -9.58 -16.25
C MET A 42 6.64 -9.11 -15.77
N GLU A 43 5.69 -10.03 -15.56
CA GLU A 43 4.36 -9.73 -15.01
C GLU A 43 4.48 -9.21 -13.58
N TRP A 44 5.21 -9.92 -12.70
CA TRP A 44 5.49 -9.45 -11.34
C TRP A 44 6.17 -8.07 -11.35
N ALA A 45 7.24 -7.91 -12.13
CA ALA A 45 7.97 -6.64 -12.22
C ALA A 45 7.09 -5.50 -12.76
N SER A 46 6.19 -5.78 -13.71
CA SER A 46 5.26 -4.79 -14.24
C SER A 46 4.20 -4.40 -13.21
N ASN A 47 3.69 -5.37 -12.46
CA ASN A 47 2.64 -5.13 -11.47
C ASN A 47 3.12 -4.27 -10.30
N ARG A 48 4.42 -4.21 -10.03
CA ARG A 48 5.05 -3.32 -9.02
C ARG A 48 4.96 -1.84 -9.33
N THR A 49 4.69 -1.44 -10.58
CA THR A 49 4.72 -0.01 -10.94
C THR A 49 3.37 0.66 -10.73
N LEU A 50 3.40 1.97 -10.51
CA LEU A 50 2.22 2.82 -10.43
C LEU A 50 1.20 2.52 -11.54
N SER A 51 -0.09 2.61 -11.20
CA SER A 51 -1.18 2.48 -12.17
C SER A 51 -1.35 3.78 -12.96
N ILE A 52 -1.63 3.69 -14.26
CA ILE A 52 -1.91 4.88 -15.09
C ILE A 52 -3.18 5.64 -14.64
N GLY A 53 -4.05 4.98 -13.86
CA GLY A 53 -5.22 5.59 -13.24
C GLY A 53 -4.90 6.44 -12.00
N ARG A 54 -3.66 6.40 -11.49
CA ARG A 54 -3.23 7.26 -10.38
C ARG A 54 -3.20 8.72 -10.80
N SER A 55 -3.62 9.60 -9.90
CA SER A 55 -3.49 11.04 -10.01
C SER A 55 -2.05 11.42 -10.33
N TYR A 56 -1.86 12.19 -11.40
CA TYR A 56 -0.56 12.65 -11.90
C TYR A 56 0.39 11.56 -12.43
N ALA A 57 -0.09 10.34 -12.66
CA ALA A 57 0.71 9.25 -13.23
C ALA A 57 1.42 9.65 -14.54
N LYS A 58 0.71 10.34 -15.44
CA LYS A 58 1.26 10.76 -16.74
C LYS A 58 2.33 11.83 -16.56
N GLU A 59 2.10 12.78 -15.67
CA GLU A 59 2.99 13.87 -15.32
C GLU A 59 4.29 13.33 -14.74
N ILE A 60 4.20 12.38 -13.78
CA ILE A 60 5.34 11.67 -13.19
C ILE A 60 6.15 10.95 -14.28
N LEU A 61 5.50 10.16 -15.14
CA LEU A 61 6.18 9.40 -16.19
C LEU A 61 6.80 10.31 -17.25
N ASN A 62 6.13 11.39 -17.64
CA ASN A 62 6.63 12.35 -18.62
C ASN A 62 7.84 13.12 -18.08
N ALA A 63 7.81 13.54 -16.82
CA ALA A 63 8.92 14.19 -16.13
C ALA A 63 10.20 13.35 -16.16
N MET A 64 10.07 12.03 -15.99
CA MET A 64 11.18 11.09 -16.05
C MET A 64 11.45 10.51 -17.44
N ARG A 65 10.71 10.95 -18.48
CA ARG A 65 10.78 10.43 -19.86
C ARG A 65 10.61 8.91 -19.96
N LEU A 66 9.74 8.36 -19.11
CA LEU A 66 9.44 6.94 -19.05
C LEU A 66 8.21 6.59 -19.90
N SER A 67 8.12 5.32 -20.28
CA SER A 67 7.01 4.84 -21.09
C SER A 67 5.71 4.77 -20.28
N GLN A 68 4.62 5.28 -20.86
CA GLN A 68 3.27 5.11 -20.30
C GLN A 68 2.67 3.72 -20.58
N ASN A 69 3.21 3.01 -21.58
CA ASN A 69 2.64 1.74 -22.06
C ASN A 69 3.51 0.52 -21.72
N ASN A 70 4.76 0.74 -21.28
CA ASN A 70 5.71 -0.33 -20.96
C ASN A 70 6.09 -0.27 -19.48
N ARG A 71 5.21 -0.84 -18.63
CA ARG A 71 5.41 -0.92 -17.17
C ARG A 71 6.70 -1.65 -16.79
N TYR A 72 7.07 -2.69 -17.52
CA TYR A 72 8.35 -3.38 -17.29
C TYR A 72 9.56 -2.47 -17.51
N ALA A 73 9.53 -1.60 -18.53
CA ALA A 73 10.58 -0.61 -18.74
C ALA A 73 10.64 0.43 -17.61
N VAL A 74 9.49 0.86 -17.09
CA VAL A 74 9.41 1.73 -15.90
C VAL A 74 10.05 1.05 -14.69
N CYS A 75 9.67 -0.20 -14.41
CA CYS A 75 10.23 -0.99 -13.31
C CYS A 75 11.75 -1.11 -13.42
N LYS A 76 12.28 -1.45 -14.61
CA LYS A 76 13.73 -1.51 -14.82
C LYS A 76 14.42 -0.16 -14.60
N ALA A 77 13.80 0.94 -15.01
CA ALA A 77 14.36 2.27 -14.87
C ALA A 77 14.53 2.69 -13.40
N CYS A 78 13.60 2.28 -12.52
CA CYS A 78 13.70 2.49 -11.06
C CYS A 78 14.24 1.27 -10.30
N ARG A 79 14.83 0.29 -11.00
CA ARG A 79 15.36 -0.96 -10.41
C ARG A 79 14.32 -1.80 -9.66
N GLY A 80 13.03 -1.55 -9.88
CA GLY A 80 11.93 -2.20 -9.16
C GLY A 80 11.89 -1.90 -7.66
N LEU A 81 12.62 -0.88 -7.22
CA LEU A 81 12.67 -0.46 -5.82
C LEU A 81 11.29 0.01 -5.38
N SER A 82 10.88 -0.43 -4.19
CA SER A 82 9.64 -0.03 -3.52
C SER A 82 9.95 0.28 -2.06
N LEU A 83 9.07 1.01 -1.40
CA LEU A 83 9.07 1.10 0.06
C LEU A 83 8.30 -0.05 0.71
N GLU A 84 7.60 -0.88 -0.06
CA GLU A 84 6.86 -2.04 0.45
C GLU A 84 7.76 -3.22 0.78
N ASP A 85 8.97 -3.30 0.22
CA ASP A 85 9.87 -4.43 0.39
C ASP A 85 11.35 -4.05 0.12
N SER A 86 12.24 -5.04 0.19
CA SER A 86 13.67 -4.86 -0.10
C SER A 86 14.15 -5.58 -1.36
N TYR A 87 13.24 -5.84 -2.30
CA TYR A 87 13.57 -6.43 -3.59
C TYR A 87 14.01 -5.37 -4.59
N TRP A 88 15.00 -5.71 -5.41
CA TRP A 88 15.41 -4.87 -6.53
C TRP A 88 16.07 -5.68 -7.64
N ILE A 89 16.13 -5.06 -8.81
CA ILE A 89 16.63 -5.65 -10.05
C ILE A 89 17.97 -5.01 -10.39
N ARG A 90 19.02 -5.84 -10.40
CA ARG A 90 20.37 -5.45 -10.84
C ARG A 90 20.60 -5.89 -12.28
N GLN A 91 20.79 -4.91 -13.15
CA GLN A 91 21.04 -5.14 -14.58
C GLN A 91 22.50 -5.56 -14.82
N ASP A 92 22.80 -6.14 -15.98
CA ASP A 92 24.16 -6.55 -16.29
C ASP A 92 25.07 -5.32 -16.45
N GLY A 93 26.25 -5.35 -15.82
CA GLY A 93 27.18 -4.21 -15.75
C GLY A 93 26.90 -3.21 -14.62
N ASP A 94 25.83 -3.41 -13.84
CA ASP A 94 25.54 -2.62 -12.65
C ASP A 94 26.19 -3.26 -11.41
N ASP A 95 27.10 -2.54 -10.76
CA ASP A 95 27.90 -3.00 -9.62
C ASP A 95 27.38 -2.47 -8.27
N LYS A 96 26.24 -1.78 -8.29
CA LYS A 96 25.61 -1.21 -7.10
C LYS A 96 25.26 -2.26 -6.04
N THR A 97 25.28 -1.78 -4.79
CA THR A 97 24.86 -2.48 -3.59
C THR A 97 23.51 -1.97 -3.08
N TRP A 98 22.86 -2.72 -2.20
CA TRP A 98 21.61 -2.32 -1.56
C TRP A 98 21.74 -1.00 -0.81
N GLU A 99 22.83 -0.81 -0.09
CA GLU A 99 23.14 0.38 0.70
C GLU A 99 23.15 1.63 -0.20
N GLU A 100 23.58 1.51 -1.45
CA GLU A 100 23.64 2.63 -2.40
C GLU A 100 22.32 2.95 -3.11
N VAL A 101 21.36 2.00 -3.15
CA VAL A 101 20.16 2.15 -3.99
C VAL A 101 18.85 2.15 -3.23
N ASN A 102 18.82 1.64 -1.99
CA ASN A 102 17.57 1.48 -1.25
C ASN A 102 16.85 2.82 -1.02
N LEU A 103 15.52 2.80 -0.99
CA LEU A 103 14.69 3.99 -0.76
C LEU A 103 14.55 4.34 0.73
N PHE A 104 14.85 3.40 1.62
CA PHE A 104 14.68 3.55 3.08
C PHE A 104 15.64 4.59 3.66
N GLN A 105 16.92 4.56 3.27
CA GLN A 105 17.97 5.39 3.84
C GLN A 105 18.44 6.53 2.92
N ASN A 106 18.36 6.33 1.61
CA ASN A 106 18.91 7.28 0.65
C ASN A 106 17.97 8.47 0.37
N PRO A 107 18.49 9.64 -0.02
CA PRO A 107 17.70 10.83 -0.36
C PRO A 107 16.77 10.58 -1.55
N LEU A 108 15.51 10.99 -1.43
CA LEU A 108 14.50 10.87 -2.50
C LEU A 108 14.52 12.09 -3.42
N SER A 109 14.16 11.92 -4.70
CA SER A 109 14.01 13.05 -5.63
C SER A 109 12.79 13.90 -5.28
N LEU A 110 13.04 15.07 -4.68
CA LEU A 110 12.02 15.99 -4.18
C LEU A 110 11.07 16.50 -5.27
N PHE A 111 11.60 16.75 -6.47
CA PHE A 111 10.85 17.21 -7.63
C PHE A 111 9.74 16.21 -8.04
N ILE A 112 10.00 14.90 -7.96
CA ILE A 112 9.00 13.89 -8.29
C ILE A 112 7.90 13.84 -7.21
N THR A 113 8.27 14.02 -5.94
CA THR A 113 7.30 14.12 -4.84
C THR A 113 6.36 15.32 -5.04
N GLU A 114 6.87 16.48 -5.46
CA GLU A 114 6.05 17.65 -5.77
C GLU A 114 5.07 17.38 -6.92
N ILE A 115 5.51 16.78 -8.03
CA ILE A 115 4.60 16.40 -9.13
C ILE A 115 3.52 15.45 -8.62
N SER A 116 3.90 14.47 -7.80
CA SER A 116 3.02 13.41 -7.32
C SER A 116 1.91 13.90 -6.37
N LEU A 117 2.15 15.01 -5.66
CA LEU A 117 1.17 15.64 -4.78
C LEU A 117 0.39 16.78 -5.45
N SER A 118 1.04 17.57 -6.32
CA SER A 118 0.49 18.82 -6.84
C SER A 118 0.03 18.76 -8.30
N GLY A 119 0.56 17.83 -9.08
CA GLY A 119 0.43 17.78 -10.54
C GLY A 119 1.19 18.88 -11.28
N ARG A 120 1.95 19.72 -10.58
CA ARG A 120 2.74 20.79 -11.20
C ARG A 120 4.07 20.21 -11.68
N ALA A 121 4.26 20.17 -12.99
CA ALA A 121 5.58 19.96 -13.58
C ALA A 121 6.37 21.28 -13.48
N ILE A 122 7.17 21.43 -12.42
CA ILE A 122 8.15 22.50 -12.35
C ILE A 122 9.38 22.05 -13.16
N TRP A 123 9.89 22.93 -14.02
CA TRP A 123 11.14 22.68 -14.75
C TRP A 123 12.27 23.40 -14.01
N HIS A 124 13.07 22.70 -13.21
CA HIS A 124 14.34 23.23 -12.69
C HIS A 124 15.52 22.83 -13.60
N GLN A 125 16.34 23.81 -13.98
CA GLN A 125 17.50 23.58 -14.86
C GLN A 125 18.58 22.65 -14.26
N GLU A 126 18.59 22.43 -12.94
CA GLU A 126 19.48 21.49 -12.26
C GLU A 126 19.02 20.01 -12.37
N GLU A 127 17.76 19.76 -12.74
CA GLU A 127 17.11 18.43 -12.83
C GLU A 127 17.66 17.53 -13.94
N ILE A 128 18.32 18.10 -14.96
CA ILE A 128 18.89 17.34 -16.09
C ILE A 128 20.00 16.37 -15.62
N LYS A 129 20.63 16.64 -14.46
CA LYS A 129 21.62 15.73 -13.86
C LYS A 129 20.99 14.60 -13.04
N GLU A 130 19.88 14.85 -12.34
CA GLU A 130 19.15 13.83 -11.55
C GLU A 130 18.40 12.82 -12.43
N GLN A 131 18.02 13.21 -13.66
CA GLN A 131 17.38 12.32 -14.64
C GLN A 131 18.14 11.02 -14.94
N LYS A 132 19.43 10.93 -14.60
CA LYS A 132 20.24 9.71 -14.78
C LYS A 132 20.12 8.70 -13.64
N ASN A 133 19.66 9.10 -12.45
CA ASN A 133 19.47 8.22 -11.29
C ASN A 133 18.06 8.41 -10.74
N ILE A 134 17.10 7.66 -11.27
CA ILE A 134 15.72 7.63 -10.78
C ILE A 134 15.73 6.99 -9.38
N HIS A 135 15.63 7.82 -8.36
CA HIS A 135 15.57 7.42 -6.95
C HIS A 135 14.33 8.04 -6.30
N THR A 136 13.20 7.37 -6.48
CA THR A 136 11.90 7.82 -6.02
C THR A 136 10.96 6.62 -5.83
N PRO A 137 10.23 6.55 -4.70
CA PRO A 137 9.19 5.52 -4.52
C PRO A 137 7.96 5.78 -5.39
N GLU A 138 7.80 6.97 -5.96
CA GLU A 138 6.57 7.34 -6.66
C GLU A 138 6.29 6.52 -7.91
N LEU A 139 7.29 5.79 -8.42
CA LEU A 139 7.09 4.86 -9.52
C LEU A 139 6.49 3.52 -9.12
N THR A 140 6.48 3.21 -7.83
CA THR A 140 6.06 1.94 -7.24
C THR A 140 5.07 2.10 -6.09
N THR A 141 4.74 3.33 -5.68
CA THR A 141 3.63 3.61 -4.76
C THR A 141 2.27 3.32 -5.43
N PHE A 142 1.46 2.45 -4.80
CA PHE A 142 0.12 2.08 -5.28
C PHE A 142 -1.01 3.04 -4.88
N GLY A 143 -2.18 2.82 -5.49
CA GLY A 143 -3.43 3.55 -5.25
C GLY A 143 -3.64 4.76 -6.17
N ALA A 144 -4.88 5.27 -6.19
CA ALA A 144 -5.33 6.25 -7.18
C ALA A 144 -5.13 7.72 -6.78
N SER A 145 -5.18 8.03 -5.49
CA SER A 145 -5.12 9.39 -4.97
C SER A 145 -3.76 10.06 -5.21
N ALA A 146 -3.75 11.39 -5.29
CA ALA A 146 -2.50 12.16 -5.31
C ALA A 146 -1.78 11.94 -3.98
N LYS A 147 -0.54 11.47 -4.06
CA LYS A 147 0.22 11.00 -2.89
C LYS A 147 1.71 11.08 -3.16
N GLY A 148 2.51 11.26 -2.12
CA GLY A 148 3.96 11.31 -2.22
C GLY A 148 4.64 11.05 -0.88
N TRP A 149 5.79 10.41 -0.93
CA TRP A 149 6.62 10.14 0.24
C TRP A 149 7.51 11.32 0.57
N ILE A 150 7.48 11.74 1.83
CA ILE A 150 8.31 12.82 2.37
C ILE A 150 9.12 12.24 3.53
N ARG A 151 10.44 12.51 3.51
CA ARG A 151 11.35 12.14 4.58
C ARG A 151 11.35 13.21 5.66
N GLN A 152 11.15 12.80 6.92
CA GLN A 152 11.18 13.66 8.09
C GLN A 152 12.14 13.07 9.12
N GLY A 153 13.38 13.59 9.14
CA GLY A 153 14.45 12.98 9.92
C GLY A 153 14.81 11.59 9.38
N GLU A 154 14.74 10.58 10.25
CA GLU A 154 14.98 9.17 9.89
C GLU A 154 13.72 8.47 9.34
N ASP A 155 12.55 9.07 9.54
CA ASP A 155 11.27 8.48 9.20
C ASP A 155 10.78 8.89 7.80
N LEU A 156 9.94 8.04 7.21
CA LEU A 156 9.25 8.29 5.94
C LEU A 156 7.74 8.31 6.17
N PHE A 157 7.09 9.32 5.60
CA PHE A 157 5.64 9.49 5.68
C PHE A 157 5.04 9.55 4.28
N LEU A 158 3.95 8.81 4.07
CA LEU A 158 3.14 8.92 2.86
C LEU A 158 2.12 10.02 3.08
N HIS A 159 2.32 11.16 2.43
CA HIS A 159 1.31 12.21 2.36
C HIS A 159 0.36 11.90 1.21
N LYS A 160 -0.94 12.02 1.42
CA LYS A 160 -1.96 11.81 0.38
C LYS A 160 -3.13 12.77 0.54
N VAL A 161 -3.73 13.14 -0.58
CA VAL A 161 -5.03 13.81 -0.58
C VAL A 161 -6.07 12.79 -0.10
N GLY A 162 -6.73 13.12 1.00
CA GLY A 162 -7.71 12.28 1.68
C GLY A 162 -8.26 12.98 2.92
N LYS A 163 -9.28 12.38 3.54
CA LYS A 163 -9.89 12.91 4.77
C LYS A 163 -10.50 11.83 5.63
N TYR A 164 -11.01 10.75 5.03
CA TYR A 164 -11.71 9.67 5.74
C TYR A 164 -10.76 8.76 6.51
N GLU A 165 -9.47 8.84 6.24
CA GLU A 165 -8.44 8.13 6.98
C GLU A 165 -8.36 8.57 8.44
N ILE A 166 -8.55 9.87 8.71
CA ILE A 166 -8.55 10.43 10.08
C ILE A 166 -9.69 9.85 10.93
N PRO A 167 -10.98 9.95 10.54
CA PRO A 167 -12.06 9.34 11.33
C PRO A 167 -11.98 7.82 11.37
N ALA A 168 -11.46 7.16 10.33
CA ALA A 168 -11.23 5.72 10.36
C ALA A 168 -10.19 5.32 11.43
N ASP A 169 -9.07 6.05 11.53
CA ASP A 169 -8.07 5.87 12.61
C ASP A 169 -8.70 6.05 13.99
N GLU A 170 -9.43 7.14 14.21
CA GLU A 170 -10.10 7.40 15.50
C GLU A 170 -11.04 6.25 15.90
N ILE A 171 -11.86 5.77 14.94
CA ILE A 171 -12.81 4.67 15.14
C ILE A 171 -12.09 3.34 15.42
N LEU A 172 -11.11 2.97 14.61
CA LEU A 172 -10.40 1.69 14.79
C LEU A 172 -9.55 1.68 16.06
N THR A 173 -9.01 2.83 16.45
CA THR A 173 -8.35 3.04 17.74
C THR A 173 -9.31 2.81 18.91
N ALA A 174 -10.53 3.35 18.84
CA ALA A 174 -11.56 3.14 19.85
C ALA A 174 -12.02 1.68 19.96
N LEU A 175 -11.90 0.90 18.86
CA LEU A 175 -12.21 -0.53 18.81
C LEU A 175 -11.02 -1.44 19.14
N HIS A 176 -9.83 -0.87 19.36
CA HIS A 176 -8.59 -1.62 19.57
C HIS A 176 -8.23 -2.59 18.43
N ILE A 177 -8.61 -2.25 17.20
CA ILE A 177 -8.26 -3.01 16.00
C ILE A 177 -6.92 -2.50 15.46
N ASN A 178 -6.01 -3.41 15.09
CA ASN A 178 -4.68 -3.02 14.61
C ASN A 178 -4.73 -2.36 13.22
N HIS A 179 -4.28 -1.11 13.13
CA HIS A 179 -4.30 -0.31 11.90
C HIS A 179 -3.16 0.71 11.91
N ILE A 180 -2.88 1.33 10.77
CA ILE A 180 -1.92 2.43 10.69
C ILE A 180 -2.59 3.73 11.12
N HIS A 181 -1.84 4.55 11.84
CA HIS A 181 -2.32 5.85 12.28
C HIS A 181 -2.13 6.91 11.19
N TYR A 182 -3.10 7.81 11.13
CA TYR A 182 -3.17 8.92 10.21
C TYR A 182 -3.30 10.24 10.96
N GLU A 183 -2.61 11.25 10.44
CA GLU A 183 -2.70 12.61 10.96
C GLU A 183 -2.80 13.60 9.79
N VAL A 184 -3.38 14.76 10.05
CA VAL A 184 -3.38 15.85 9.06
C VAL A 184 -1.95 16.36 8.94
N SER A 185 -1.46 16.51 7.71
CA SER A 185 -0.11 17.03 7.48
C SER A 185 0.00 18.49 7.91
N GLU A 186 1.10 18.82 8.57
CA GLU A 186 1.37 20.19 9.00
C GLU A 186 1.82 21.06 7.83
N GLU A 187 1.55 22.36 7.91
CA GLU A 187 1.82 23.28 6.80
C GLU A 187 3.31 23.31 6.39
N ASN A 188 4.20 23.33 7.37
CA ASN A 188 5.66 23.31 7.21
C ASN A 188 6.18 22.04 6.51
N GLU A 189 5.46 20.93 6.58
CA GLU A 189 5.86 19.67 5.97
C GLU A 189 5.57 19.66 4.47
N ILE A 190 4.47 20.28 4.07
CA ILE A 190 3.94 20.24 2.71
C ILE A 190 4.18 21.53 1.91
N ALA A 191 4.57 22.63 2.57
CA ALA A 191 4.76 23.94 1.93
C ALA A 191 5.77 23.93 0.76
N SER A 192 6.77 23.04 0.83
CA SER A 192 7.77 22.89 -0.25
C SER A 192 7.27 22.08 -1.45
N TYR A 193 6.11 21.42 -1.34
CA TYR A 193 5.57 20.52 -2.38
C TYR A 193 4.18 20.95 -2.88
N LEU A 194 3.50 21.82 -2.14
CA LEU A 194 2.16 22.30 -2.46
C LEU A 194 2.11 23.81 -2.33
N SER A 195 1.71 24.49 -3.40
CA SER A 195 1.47 25.93 -3.36
C SER A 195 0.30 26.29 -2.44
N GLU A 196 0.31 27.50 -1.90
CA GLU A 196 -0.79 28.04 -1.08
C GLU A 196 -2.15 27.93 -1.80
N GLU A 197 -2.19 28.28 -3.09
CA GLU A 197 -3.37 28.14 -3.95
C GLU A 197 -3.87 26.68 -4.02
N ARG A 198 -2.96 25.70 -4.18
CA ARG A 198 -3.34 24.29 -4.27
C ARG A 198 -3.87 23.77 -2.94
N ARG A 199 -3.23 24.15 -1.83
CA ARG A 199 -3.69 23.80 -0.47
C ARG A 199 -5.08 24.38 -0.21
N GLY A 200 -5.29 25.66 -0.49
CA GLY A 200 -6.59 26.31 -0.37
C GLY A 200 -7.67 25.67 -1.24
N TRP A 201 -7.33 25.18 -2.43
CA TRP A 201 -8.28 24.42 -3.26
C TRP A 201 -8.65 23.07 -2.64
N ILE A 202 -7.67 22.29 -2.14
CA ILE A 202 -7.91 20.98 -1.50
C ILE A 202 -8.84 21.15 -0.30
N GLU A 203 -8.55 22.13 0.56
CA GLU A 203 -9.40 22.44 1.72
C GLU A 203 -10.79 22.93 1.31
N GLY A 204 -10.87 23.76 0.27
CA GLY A 204 -12.11 24.33 -0.25
C GLY A 204 -13.08 23.28 -0.83
N VAL A 205 -12.58 22.14 -1.32
CA VAL A 205 -13.42 20.99 -1.72
C VAL A 205 -13.70 20.02 -0.57
N GLY A 206 -13.27 20.36 0.65
CA GLY A 206 -13.48 19.57 1.85
C GLY A 206 -12.53 18.38 1.99
N GLU A 207 -11.43 18.34 1.24
CA GLU A 207 -10.36 17.35 1.39
C GLU A 207 -9.24 17.88 2.31
N ARG A 208 -8.33 17.01 2.73
CA ARG A 208 -7.11 17.36 3.45
C ARG A 208 -5.89 16.70 2.81
N ILE A 209 -4.71 17.08 3.28
CA ILE A 209 -3.53 16.22 3.12
C ILE A 209 -3.37 15.47 4.43
N VAL A 210 -3.48 14.15 4.37
CA VAL A 210 -3.25 13.26 5.50
C VAL A 210 -1.91 12.55 5.31
N LYS A 211 -1.23 12.22 6.41
CA LYS A 211 0.01 11.45 6.38
C LYS A 211 -0.08 10.23 7.27
N SER A 212 0.66 9.19 6.90
CA SER A 212 0.88 8.00 7.71
C SER A 212 2.34 7.60 7.62
N LYS A 213 2.87 7.07 8.72
CA LYS A 213 4.26 6.59 8.79
C LYS A 213 4.42 5.28 8.02
N LEU A 214 5.56 5.12 7.35
CA LEU A 214 5.94 3.85 6.73
C LEU A 214 5.98 2.73 7.78
N PHE A 215 5.25 1.64 7.54
CA PHE A 215 5.19 0.50 8.46
C PHE A 215 6.09 -0.68 8.06
N THR A 216 6.71 -0.62 6.88
CA THR A 216 7.73 -1.56 6.40
C THR A 216 9.13 -1.04 6.70
N SER A 217 10.12 -1.90 6.53
CA SER A 217 11.53 -1.56 6.72
C SER A 217 12.41 -2.40 5.81
N GLU A 218 13.72 -2.20 5.90
CA GLU A 218 14.67 -3.08 5.21
C GLU A 218 14.56 -4.54 5.66
N ASP A 219 14.06 -4.81 6.88
CA ASP A 219 13.97 -6.15 7.43
C ASP A 219 12.56 -6.75 7.33
N VAL A 220 11.53 -5.91 7.16
CA VAL A 220 10.13 -6.32 7.11
C VAL A 220 9.47 -5.78 5.85
N ALA A 221 9.02 -6.68 4.98
CA ALA A 221 8.28 -6.36 3.76
C ALA A 221 6.77 -6.57 3.95
N MET A 222 5.98 -5.88 3.13
CA MET A 222 4.58 -6.19 2.89
C MET A 222 4.47 -7.21 1.75
N VAL A 223 3.60 -8.20 1.93
CA VAL A 223 3.15 -9.13 0.89
C VAL A 223 1.65 -8.94 0.75
N THR A 224 1.21 -8.41 -0.38
CA THR A 224 -0.23 -8.20 -0.63
C THR A 224 -0.96 -9.54 -0.68
N PHE A 225 -2.27 -9.53 -0.40
CA PHE A 225 -3.08 -10.72 -0.59
C PHE A 225 -3.07 -11.17 -2.06
N GLU A 226 -2.98 -10.26 -3.03
CA GLU A 226 -2.79 -10.57 -4.46
C GLU A 226 -1.54 -11.45 -4.69
N GLU A 227 -0.38 -11.08 -4.14
CA GLU A 227 0.84 -11.89 -4.28
C GLU A 227 0.74 -13.23 -3.56
N PHE A 228 0.14 -13.24 -2.36
CA PHE A 228 -0.10 -14.45 -1.60
C PHE A 228 -1.07 -15.40 -2.30
N LYS A 229 -2.08 -14.87 -2.98
CA LYS A 229 -3.06 -15.62 -3.76
C LYS A 229 -2.40 -16.30 -4.95
N ILE A 230 -1.56 -15.59 -5.71
CA ILE A 230 -0.76 -16.18 -6.80
C ILE A 230 0.11 -17.34 -6.28
N PHE A 231 0.73 -17.18 -5.11
CA PHE A 231 1.48 -18.25 -4.45
C PHE A 231 0.59 -19.47 -4.16
N CYS A 232 -0.52 -19.27 -3.44
CA CYS A 232 -1.45 -20.33 -3.07
C CYS A 232 -1.99 -21.11 -4.29
N GLU A 233 -2.39 -20.38 -5.34
CA GLU A 233 -2.90 -20.95 -6.59
C GLU A 233 -1.86 -21.85 -7.27
N SER A 234 -0.57 -21.48 -7.22
CA SER A 234 0.51 -22.29 -7.80
C SER A 234 0.69 -23.66 -7.11
N TYR A 235 0.15 -23.82 -5.89
CA TYR A 235 0.15 -25.07 -5.12
C TYR A 235 -1.25 -25.69 -4.98
N GLY A 236 -2.28 -25.12 -5.62
CA GLY A 236 -3.65 -25.64 -5.58
C GLY A 236 -4.32 -25.54 -4.20
N VAL A 237 -3.94 -24.56 -3.38
CA VAL A 237 -4.56 -24.27 -2.09
C VAL A 237 -5.38 -22.99 -2.15
N ASN A 238 -6.44 -22.90 -1.33
CA ASN A 238 -7.33 -21.75 -1.31
C ASN A 238 -6.73 -20.62 -0.46
N ALA A 239 -6.43 -19.48 -1.09
CA ALA A 239 -5.75 -18.36 -0.45
C ALA A 239 -6.51 -17.79 0.75
N TYR A 240 -7.83 -17.63 0.66
CA TYR A 240 -8.63 -17.10 1.77
C TYR A 240 -8.61 -18.00 3.01
N LYS A 241 -8.71 -19.33 2.81
CA LYS A 241 -8.61 -20.31 3.90
C LYS A 241 -7.22 -20.34 4.53
N GLU A 242 -6.16 -20.16 3.74
CA GLU A 242 -4.81 -20.09 4.29
C GLU A 242 -4.55 -18.76 5.02
N ALA A 243 -5.12 -17.66 4.53
CA ALA A 243 -5.08 -16.35 5.19
C ALA A 243 -5.77 -16.41 6.57
N GLU A 244 -6.99 -16.94 6.62
CA GLU A 244 -7.75 -17.14 7.87
C GLU A 244 -7.00 -18.02 8.89
N LYS A 245 -6.27 -19.05 8.43
CA LYS A 245 -5.47 -19.91 9.32
C LYS A 245 -4.22 -19.24 9.86
N LEU A 246 -3.63 -18.31 9.11
CA LEU A 246 -2.37 -17.67 9.45
C LEU A 246 -2.54 -16.82 10.72
N ASP A 247 -3.58 -16.01 10.75
CA ASP A 247 -4.00 -15.27 11.94
C ASP A 247 -5.52 -15.05 11.89
N ARG A 248 -6.24 -15.97 12.54
CA ARG A 248 -7.71 -15.93 12.58
C ARG A 248 -8.22 -14.65 13.22
N LYS A 249 -7.54 -14.15 14.26
CA LYS A 249 -8.00 -12.98 14.98
C LYS A 249 -7.91 -11.75 14.07
N ALA A 250 -6.74 -11.49 13.49
CA ALA A 250 -6.54 -10.35 12.59
C ALA A 250 -7.46 -10.40 11.36
N TYR A 251 -7.64 -11.60 10.79
CA TYR A 251 -8.55 -11.79 9.65
C TYR A 251 -10.00 -11.44 10.00
N LEU A 252 -10.50 -11.86 11.18
CA LEU A 252 -11.85 -11.53 11.63
C LEU A 252 -12.00 -10.05 12.03
N GLU A 253 -10.96 -9.46 12.64
CA GLU A 253 -10.96 -8.02 12.98
C GLU A 253 -11.10 -7.15 11.74
N MET A 254 -10.46 -7.54 10.63
CA MET A 254 -10.63 -6.88 9.33
C MET A 254 -12.09 -6.89 8.86
N GLN A 255 -12.81 -8.01 9.02
CA GLN A 255 -14.23 -8.10 8.63
C GLN A 255 -15.09 -7.13 9.44
N VAL A 256 -14.85 -7.04 10.75
CA VAL A 256 -15.57 -6.10 11.62
C VAL A 256 -15.22 -4.65 11.25
N ALA A 257 -13.94 -4.35 11.04
CA ALA A 257 -13.47 -3.03 10.65
C ALA A 257 -14.10 -2.56 9.33
N ASP A 258 -14.03 -3.38 8.29
CA ASP A 258 -14.58 -3.02 6.98
C ASP A 258 -16.10 -2.84 7.04
N TYR A 259 -16.83 -3.62 7.86
CA TYR A 259 -18.25 -3.38 8.08
C TYR A 259 -18.53 -2.07 8.81
N ILE A 260 -17.90 -1.83 9.98
CA ILE A 260 -18.13 -0.62 10.78
C ILE A 260 -17.82 0.64 9.98
N LEU A 261 -16.72 0.64 9.23
CA LEU A 261 -16.32 1.74 8.38
C LEU A 261 -17.10 1.80 7.05
N ASN A 262 -17.85 0.77 6.70
CA ASN A 262 -18.46 0.58 5.38
C ASN A 262 -17.45 0.72 4.24
N ASN A 263 -16.30 0.05 4.38
CA ASN A 263 -15.23 0.08 3.41
C ASN A 263 -15.58 -0.78 2.20
N ASN A 264 -15.81 -0.15 1.06
CA ASN A 264 -16.15 -0.87 -0.17
C ASN A 264 -14.95 -1.14 -1.09
N ASP A 265 -13.73 -0.82 -0.66
CA ASP A 265 -12.51 -0.93 -1.49
C ASP A 265 -11.37 -1.71 -0.80
N ARG A 266 -11.70 -2.71 0.02
CA ARG A 266 -10.71 -3.68 0.56
C ARG A 266 -10.31 -4.72 -0.51
N HIS A 267 -9.81 -4.26 -1.65
CA HIS A 267 -9.34 -5.15 -2.71
C HIS A 267 -8.00 -5.82 -2.34
N GLU A 268 -7.54 -6.78 -3.16
CA GLU A 268 -6.42 -7.70 -2.85
C GLU A 268 -5.04 -7.03 -2.63
N GLN A 269 -4.92 -5.71 -2.89
CA GLN A 269 -3.70 -4.93 -2.63
C GLN A 269 -3.80 -4.07 -1.36
N ASN A 270 -4.99 -3.92 -0.77
CA ASN A 270 -5.26 -3.11 0.42
C ASN A 270 -5.28 -3.92 1.72
N TRP A 271 -4.75 -5.15 1.67
CA TRP A 271 -4.48 -6.00 2.83
C TRP A 271 -3.48 -7.09 2.45
N GLY A 272 -2.92 -7.73 3.47
CA GLY A 272 -1.92 -8.77 3.28
C GLY A 272 -1.14 -9.02 4.56
N PHE A 273 0.14 -9.33 4.40
CA PHE A 273 0.96 -9.89 5.45
C PHE A 273 2.30 -9.18 5.56
N LEU A 274 2.85 -9.16 6.77
CA LEU A 274 4.24 -8.79 7.00
C LEU A 274 5.12 -10.02 6.80
N MET A 275 6.24 -9.85 6.10
CA MET A 275 7.24 -10.87 5.86
C MET A 275 8.60 -10.43 6.41
N GLU A 276 9.24 -11.28 7.20
CA GLU A 276 10.62 -11.06 7.61
C GLU A 276 11.57 -11.40 6.45
N ASN A 277 12.33 -10.42 5.96
CA ASN A 277 13.22 -10.56 4.80
C ASN A 277 14.34 -11.59 5.06
N THR A 278 14.81 -11.71 6.30
CA THR A 278 15.88 -12.66 6.66
C THR A 278 15.47 -14.10 6.44
N SER A 279 14.23 -14.48 6.78
CA SER A 279 13.74 -15.86 6.64
C SER A 279 12.86 -16.07 5.42
N GLY A 280 12.25 -15.01 4.89
CA GLY A 280 11.23 -15.06 3.85
C GLY A 280 9.86 -15.54 4.37
N LYS A 281 9.67 -15.65 5.68
CA LYS A 281 8.42 -16.14 6.28
C LYS A 281 7.46 -15.01 6.60
N LEU A 282 6.16 -15.28 6.46
CA LEU A 282 5.12 -14.40 6.98
C LEU A 282 5.16 -14.43 8.51
N VAL A 283 5.08 -13.26 9.13
CA VAL A 283 5.17 -13.07 10.59
C VAL A 283 3.88 -12.49 11.20
N GLY A 284 2.93 -12.08 10.37
CA GLY A 284 1.63 -11.58 10.81
C GLY A 284 0.89 -10.86 9.69
N TYR A 285 -0.28 -10.33 9.99
CA TYR A 285 -1.01 -9.44 9.09
C TYR A 285 -0.36 -8.04 9.07
N CYS A 286 -0.49 -7.36 7.94
CA CYS A 286 -0.28 -5.92 7.92
C CYS A 286 -1.31 -5.25 8.86
N PRO A 287 -0.94 -4.16 9.55
CA PRO A 287 -1.96 -3.27 10.13
C PRO A 287 -2.93 -2.85 9.02
N LEU A 288 -4.23 -2.71 9.32
CA LEU A 288 -5.18 -2.20 8.32
C LEU A 288 -4.76 -0.80 7.84
N PHE A 289 -4.89 -0.55 6.53
CA PHE A 289 -4.50 0.71 5.89
C PHE A 289 -5.46 1.04 4.73
N ASP A 290 -5.31 2.20 4.10
CA ASP A 290 -6.13 2.67 2.97
C ASP A 290 -7.64 2.66 3.24
N HIS A 291 -8.07 3.62 4.05
CA HIS A 291 -9.47 3.82 4.46
C HIS A 291 -10.15 4.96 3.68
N ASP A 292 -9.65 5.32 2.49
CA ASP A 292 -10.15 6.46 1.72
C ASP A 292 -11.53 6.23 1.09
N HIS A 293 -11.95 4.98 0.93
CA HIS A 293 -13.27 4.58 0.42
C HIS A 293 -14.19 4.04 1.53
N THR A 294 -14.22 4.74 2.66
CA THR A 294 -15.08 4.44 3.81
C THR A 294 -16.23 5.43 3.94
N PHE A 295 -17.20 5.12 4.81
CA PHE A 295 -18.37 5.93 5.14
C PHE A 295 -19.29 6.22 3.94
N GLY A 296 -19.36 5.29 2.99
CA GLY A 296 -20.33 5.31 1.90
C GLY A 296 -21.77 5.09 2.38
N ASP A 297 -22.72 5.44 1.52
CA ASP A 297 -24.16 5.35 1.80
C ASP A 297 -24.78 3.97 1.50
N ASP A 298 -24.08 3.10 0.77
CA ASP A 298 -24.60 1.79 0.38
C ASP A 298 -24.65 0.85 1.59
N ARG A 299 -25.80 0.21 1.81
CA ARG A 299 -26.01 -0.75 2.90
C ARG A 299 -25.66 -2.19 2.52
N ASN A 300 -25.56 -2.49 1.22
CA ASN A 300 -25.38 -3.86 0.71
C ASN A 300 -24.01 -4.04 0.05
N VAL A 301 -22.96 -3.56 0.73
CA VAL A 301 -21.59 -3.74 0.26
C VAL A 301 -21.17 -5.20 0.41
N MET A 302 -20.58 -5.77 -0.64
CA MET A 302 -20.08 -7.14 -0.66
C MET A 302 -18.65 -7.19 -0.11
N SER A 303 -18.32 -8.23 0.65
CA SER A 303 -16.95 -8.47 1.09
C SER A 303 -16.06 -8.86 -0.09
N GLN A 304 -14.88 -8.25 -0.14
CA GLN A 304 -13.82 -8.57 -1.09
C GLN A 304 -12.71 -9.44 -0.46
N THR A 305 -12.85 -9.74 0.84
CA THR A 305 -11.83 -10.43 1.64
C THR A 305 -12.23 -11.85 2.02
N THR A 306 -13.35 -12.35 1.49
CA THR A 306 -13.87 -13.70 1.70
C THR A 306 -13.91 -14.50 0.40
N ASP A 307 -13.77 -15.83 0.50
CA ASP A 307 -13.93 -16.75 -0.64
C ASP A 307 -15.39 -16.82 -1.12
N GLU A 308 -16.32 -16.76 -0.16
CA GLU A 308 -17.75 -16.78 -0.43
C GLU A 308 -18.25 -15.37 -0.79
N ILE A 309 -19.27 -15.32 -1.65
CA ILE A 309 -19.97 -14.09 -2.01
C ILE A 309 -20.93 -13.74 -0.88
N VAL A 310 -20.45 -12.96 0.08
CA VAL A 310 -21.20 -12.53 1.27
C VAL A 310 -21.11 -11.01 1.46
N SER A 311 -22.10 -10.44 2.15
CA SER A 311 -22.07 -9.02 2.49
C SER A 311 -21.02 -8.71 3.56
N LEU A 312 -20.62 -7.44 3.70
CA LEU A 312 -19.82 -7.00 4.85
C LEU A 312 -20.54 -7.29 6.16
N TYR A 313 -21.86 -7.10 6.21
CA TYR A 313 -22.68 -7.39 7.39
C TYR A 313 -22.58 -8.86 7.78
N ASP A 314 -22.85 -9.79 6.87
CA ASP A 314 -22.82 -11.22 7.17
C ASP A 314 -21.42 -11.68 7.61
N SER A 315 -20.38 -11.15 6.97
CA SER A 315 -18.98 -11.42 7.33
C SER A 315 -18.66 -10.93 8.75
N ALA A 316 -19.07 -9.71 9.08
CA ALA A 316 -18.86 -9.12 10.39
C ALA A 316 -19.71 -9.80 11.48
N VAL A 317 -20.92 -10.26 11.17
CA VAL A 317 -21.75 -11.06 12.10
C VAL A 317 -21.06 -12.36 12.47
N LEU A 318 -20.45 -13.05 11.49
CA LEU A 318 -19.68 -14.27 11.75
C LEU A 318 -18.44 -13.98 12.59
N ALA A 319 -17.71 -12.92 12.26
CA ALA A 319 -16.53 -12.48 13.03
C ALA A 319 -16.89 -12.09 14.47
N GLN A 320 -17.92 -11.29 14.67
CA GLN A 320 -18.30 -10.76 15.97
C GLN A 320 -18.79 -11.85 16.94
N LYS A 321 -19.45 -12.90 16.44
CA LYS A 321 -19.84 -14.07 17.25
C LYS A 321 -18.64 -14.73 17.94
N GLU A 322 -17.47 -14.64 17.32
CA GLU A 322 -16.23 -15.19 17.83
C GLU A 322 -15.42 -14.16 18.63
N LEU A 323 -15.16 -12.98 18.05
CA LEU A 323 -14.30 -11.96 18.64
C LEU A 323 -14.93 -11.29 19.87
N ARG A 324 -16.24 -11.06 19.85
CA ARG A 324 -16.98 -10.31 20.87
C ARG A 324 -16.33 -8.96 21.19
N ILE A 325 -16.01 -8.19 20.14
CA ILE A 325 -15.44 -6.84 20.28
C ILE A 325 -16.39 -5.98 21.12
N ASP A 326 -15.82 -5.22 22.06
CA ASP A 326 -16.54 -4.23 22.84
C ASP A 326 -16.65 -2.92 22.06
N PHE A 327 -17.88 -2.48 21.80
CA PHE A 327 -18.17 -1.24 21.08
C PHE A 327 -18.34 -0.03 22.01
N SER A 328 -18.25 -0.20 23.34
CA SER A 328 -18.49 0.87 24.31
C SER A 328 -17.57 2.08 24.11
N GLY A 329 -16.32 1.85 23.70
CA GLY A 329 -15.36 2.91 23.36
C GLY A 329 -15.81 3.76 22.17
N LEU A 330 -16.34 3.11 21.14
CA LEU A 330 -16.89 3.78 19.96
C LEU A 330 -18.23 4.48 20.25
N GLU A 331 -19.12 3.88 21.06
CA GLU A 331 -20.38 4.51 21.44
C GLU A 331 -20.17 5.75 22.34
N GLY A 332 -19.08 5.74 23.13
CA GLY A 332 -18.72 6.84 24.03
C GLY A 332 -17.90 7.96 23.40
N MET A 333 -17.39 7.78 22.18
CA MET A 333 -16.54 8.79 21.53
C MET A 333 -17.38 9.95 20.96
N GLN A 334 -16.75 11.11 20.82
CA GLN A 334 -17.35 12.21 20.09
C GLN A 334 -17.31 11.92 18.59
N LYS A 335 -18.31 12.41 17.84
CA LYS A 335 -18.31 12.33 16.38
C LYS A 335 -16.99 12.89 15.83
N PRO A 336 -16.24 12.13 15.01
CA PRO A 336 -15.07 12.67 14.33
C PRO A 336 -15.39 13.93 13.53
N GLU A 337 -14.48 14.90 13.54
CA GLU A 337 -14.71 16.24 12.95
C GLU A 337 -15.08 16.16 11.47
N LEU A 338 -14.38 15.29 10.73
CA LEU A 338 -14.47 15.17 9.27
C LEU A 338 -15.65 14.31 8.78
N LEU A 339 -16.44 13.73 9.67
CA LEU A 339 -17.67 13.02 9.31
C LEU A 339 -18.88 13.96 9.36
N SER A 340 -19.80 13.78 8.42
CA SER A 340 -21.16 14.33 8.57
C SER A 340 -21.95 13.57 9.65
N GLU A 341 -23.01 14.19 10.18
CA GLU A 341 -23.91 13.52 11.14
C GLU A 341 -24.46 12.21 10.58
N LYS A 342 -24.92 12.21 9.32
CA LYS A 342 -25.42 11.00 8.65
C LYS A 342 -24.39 9.87 8.60
N GLN A 343 -23.13 10.19 8.29
CA GLN A 343 -22.06 9.19 8.25
C GLN A 343 -21.78 8.60 9.63
N TRP A 344 -21.79 9.45 10.66
CA TRP A 344 -21.57 9.02 12.03
C TRP A 344 -22.73 8.17 12.59
N GLU A 345 -23.97 8.59 12.35
CA GLU A 345 -25.16 7.79 12.65
C GLU A 345 -25.05 6.41 11.98
N GLY A 346 -24.60 6.34 10.72
CA GLY A 346 -24.37 5.08 10.03
C GLY A 346 -23.30 4.19 10.70
N VAL A 347 -22.24 4.75 11.27
CA VAL A 347 -21.23 4.00 12.04
C VAL A 347 -21.84 3.43 13.31
N LEU A 348 -22.59 4.25 14.06
CA LEU A 348 -23.26 3.84 15.29
C LEU A 348 -24.34 2.78 15.05
N GLU A 349 -25.12 2.91 13.98
CA GLU A 349 -26.12 1.91 13.58
C GLU A 349 -25.46 0.54 13.35
N ARG A 350 -24.35 0.51 12.59
CA ARG A 350 -23.62 -0.74 12.30
C ARG A 350 -23.00 -1.36 13.56
N ALA A 351 -22.47 -0.53 14.47
CA ALA A 351 -21.98 -1.00 15.77
C ALA A 351 -23.11 -1.60 16.63
N GLU A 352 -24.28 -0.95 16.66
CA GLU A 352 -25.44 -1.44 17.39
C GLU A 352 -25.94 -2.78 16.84
N GLU A 353 -25.97 -2.95 15.51
CA GLU A 353 -26.36 -4.21 14.86
C GLU A 353 -25.45 -5.38 15.26
N LEU A 354 -24.14 -5.16 15.33
CA LEU A 354 -23.18 -6.19 15.77
C LEU A 354 -23.26 -6.46 17.29
N ARG A 355 -23.57 -5.45 18.10
CA ARG A 355 -23.70 -5.59 19.56
C ARG A 355 -24.91 -6.43 19.98
N ARG A 356 -25.97 -6.49 19.16
CA ARG A 356 -27.21 -7.22 19.44
C ARG A 356 -27.12 -8.74 19.17
N LEU A 357 -26.01 -9.21 18.61
CA LEU A 357 -25.70 -10.63 18.36
C LEU A 357 -25.34 -11.37 19.65
#